data_AF-A0A8T3X0H5-F1
#
_entry.id   AF-A0A8T3X0H5-F1
#
_cell.length_a   1.000
_cell.length_b   1.000
_cell.length_c   1.000
_cell.angle_alpha   90.00
_cell.angle_beta   90.00
_cell.angle_gamma   90.00
#
_symmetry.space_group_name_H-M   'P 1'
#
loop_
_entity.id
_entity.type
_entity.pdbx_description
1 polymer ?
#
loop_
_entity_poly.entity_id
_entity_poly.type
_entity_poly.pdbx_seq_one_letter_code
_entity_poly.pdbx_strand_id
1 'polypeptide(L)'
;MDDKCLRASKERQKLTASILLPLIEFEFSFIAEESPVLVQSSRNRNQLNTIFEVCKAHGWASKKFVKRENIGFKLHRNAFREIYSIAGEFAEPIKNQWAKLLLEREGMKGGFMRNKASTKEKIVALIRKNDKWWSIGELCLGLRLMPSTIRETLRDLESARSVARKNEGKRILWKYEDSSLETSPGKTVE
;
A
#
# COMPACT_ATOMS: atom_id res chain seq x y z
N MET A 1 22.65 -7.25 -33.92
CA MET A 1 22.21 -6.24 -32.94
C MET A 1 23.34 -6.05 -31.96
N ASP A 2 24.03 -4.93 -32.08
CA ASP A 2 25.39 -4.76 -31.56
C ASP A 2 25.44 -4.53 -30.04
N ASP A 3 26.41 -5.16 -29.38
CA ASP A 3 26.67 -5.09 -27.93
C ASP A 3 26.79 -3.65 -27.38
N LYS A 4 27.22 -2.68 -28.21
CA LYS A 4 27.25 -1.26 -27.86
C LYS A 4 25.86 -0.67 -27.63
N CYS A 5 24.89 -1.03 -28.47
CA CYS A 5 23.51 -0.53 -28.36
C CYS A 5 22.81 -1.10 -27.12
N LEU A 6 23.08 -2.37 -26.80
CA LEU A 6 22.60 -3.03 -25.59
C LEU A 6 23.18 -2.42 -24.30
N ARG A 7 24.47 -2.07 -24.28
CA ARG A 7 25.12 -1.41 -23.12
C ARG A 7 24.56 -0.01 -22.88
N ALA A 8 24.47 0.82 -23.92
CA ALA A 8 23.91 2.18 -23.82
C ALA A 8 22.45 2.17 -23.35
N SER A 9 21.65 1.18 -23.79
CA SER A 9 20.27 0.99 -23.34
C SER A 9 20.20 0.65 -21.84
N LYS A 10 21.07 -0.23 -21.35
CA LYS A 10 21.11 -0.62 -19.93
C LYS A 10 21.57 0.53 -19.02
N GLU A 11 22.56 1.31 -19.44
CA GLU A 11 23.03 2.47 -18.68
C GLU A 11 21.95 3.56 -18.57
N ARG A 12 21.24 3.84 -19.67
CA ARG A 12 20.10 4.77 -19.67
C ARG A 12 18.98 4.31 -18.74
N GLN A 13 18.70 3.01 -18.73
CA GLN A 13 17.69 2.42 -17.84
C GLN A 13 18.09 2.53 -16.37
N LYS A 14 19.37 2.29 -16.04
CA LYS A 14 19.91 2.47 -14.68
C LYS A 14 19.78 3.90 -14.19
N LEU A 15 20.19 4.87 -15.01
CA LEU A 15 20.07 6.29 -14.70
C LEU A 15 18.61 6.71 -14.51
N THR A 16 17.71 6.17 -15.34
CA THR A 16 16.29 6.49 -15.24
C THR A 16 15.68 5.92 -13.95
N ALA A 17 16.01 4.67 -13.59
CA ALA A 17 15.55 4.07 -12.36
C ALA A 17 16.06 4.81 -11.11
N SER A 18 17.33 5.24 -11.10
CA SER A 18 17.90 5.98 -9.97
C SER A 18 17.30 7.37 -9.78
N ILE A 19 16.82 8.02 -10.85
CA ILE A 19 16.08 9.30 -10.78
C ILE A 19 14.61 9.07 -10.39
N LEU A 20 14.00 7.97 -10.86
CA LEU A 20 12.60 7.66 -10.54
C LEU A 20 12.41 7.28 -9.08
N LEU A 21 13.36 6.60 -8.43
CA LEU A 21 13.17 6.14 -7.06
C LEU A 21 12.96 7.30 -6.06
N PRO A 22 13.77 8.37 -6.03
CA PRO A 22 13.51 9.54 -5.19
C PRO A 22 12.17 10.20 -5.50
N LEU A 23 11.80 10.32 -6.79
CA LEU A 23 10.50 10.86 -7.17
C LEU A 23 9.36 9.98 -6.65
N ILE A 24 9.54 8.66 -6.71
CA ILE A 24 8.59 7.72 -6.14
C ILE A 24 8.48 7.89 -4.62
N GLU A 25 9.61 8.11 -3.96
CA GLU A 25 9.64 8.31 -2.53
C GLU A 25 8.93 9.60 -2.10
N PHE A 26 9.23 10.73 -2.74
CA PHE A 26 8.72 12.05 -2.34
C PHE A 26 7.28 12.29 -2.77
N GLU A 27 6.88 11.78 -3.93
CA GLU A 27 5.63 12.18 -4.57
C GLU A 27 4.46 11.22 -4.32
N PHE A 28 4.70 10.04 -3.74
CA PHE A 28 3.63 9.06 -3.60
C PHE A 28 2.87 9.17 -2.27
N SER A 29 1.55 9.03 -2.38
CA SER A 29 0.67 8.62 -1.27
C SER A 29 0.75 7.11 -0.99
N PHE A 30 1.94 6.52 -1.14
CA PHE A 30 2.19 5.08 -1.35
C PHE A 30 1.59 4.14 -0.30
N ILE A 31 1.51 4.61 0.95
CA ILE A 31 1.10 3.82 2.11
C ILE A 31 -0.40 3.56 2.03
N ALA A 32 -0.81 2.31 2.25
CA ALA A 32 -2.19 1.83 2.14
C ALA A 32 -2.78 1.79 0.72
N GLU A 33 -1.94 1.89 -0.32
CA GLU A 33 -2.32 1.66 -1.73
C GLU A 33 -1.93 0.26 -2.21
N GLU A 34 -2.73 -0.30 -3.13
CA GLU A 34 -2.50 -1.65 -3.67
C GLU A 34 -1.59 -1.69 -4.89
N SER A 35 -1.20 -0.52 -5.36
CA SER A 35 -0.42 -0.36 -6.57
C SER A 35 0.50 0.83 -6.44
N PRO A 36 1.70 0.76 -7.05
CA PRO A 36 2.57 1.93 -7.14
C PRO A 36 1.93 2.94 -8.10
N VAL A 37 1.43 4.05 -7.54
CA VAL A 37 0.79 5.15 -8.28
C VAL A 37 1.47 6.48 -8.00
N LEU A 38 2.01 7.09 -9.05
CA LEU A 38 2.48 8.48 -9.05
C LEU A 38 1.27 9.40 -9.10
N VAL A 39 1.10 10.27 -8.11
CA VAL A 39 0.03 11.28 -8.09
C VAL A 39 0.62 12.63 -7.72
N GLN A 40 0.28 13.64 -8.49
CA GLN A 40 0.72 15.01 -8.28
C GLN A 40 -0.45 15.99 -8.41
N SER A 41 -0.33 17.14 -7.75
CA SER A 41 -1.26 18.24 -7.97
C SER A 41 -1.17 18.75 -9.41
N SER A 42 -2.24 19.34 -9.92
CA SER A 42 -2.30 19.95 -11.25
C SER A 42 -1.20 21.00 -11.49
N ARG A 43 -0.66 21.62 -10.44
CA ARG A 43 0.46 22.57 -10.50
C ARG A 43 1.74 21.92 -11.05
N ASN A 44 1.93 20.62 -10.83
CA ASN A 44 3.12 19.87 -11.26
C ASN A 44 2.86 19.02 -12.52
N ARG A 45 1.83 19.36 -13.30
CA ARG A 45 1.39 18.57 -14.47
C ARG A 45 2.50 18.35 -15.49
N ASN A 46 3.32 19.35 -15.76
CA ASN A 46 4.40 19.25 -16.75
C ASN A 46 5.48 18.27 -16.29
N GLN A 47 5.88 18.33 -15.01
CA GLN A 47 6.82 17.38 -14.43
C GLN A 47 6.27 15.95 -14.54
N LEU A 48 5.02 15.72 -14.12
CA LEU A 48 4.42 14.39 -14.19
C LEU A 48 4.28 13.88 -15.64
N ASN A 49 3.99 14.77 -16.60
CA ASN A 49 3.96 14.40 -18.00
C ASN A 49 5.33 13.93 -18.49
N THR A 50 6.41 14.63 -18.15
CA THR A 50 7.78 14.23 -18.50
C THR A 50 8.12 12.87 -17.89
N ILE A 51 7.83 12.67 -16.61
CA ILE A 51 8.06 11.38 -15.93
C ILE A 51 7.25 10.27 -16.62
N PHE A 52 5.99 10.53 -16.94
CA PHE A 52 5.14 9.55 -17.62
C PHE A 52 5.67 9.16 -19.00
N GLU A 53 6.11 10.12 -19.83
CA GLU A 53 6.64 9.78 -21.16
C GLU A 53 7.92 8.94 -21.06
N VAL A 54 8.78 9.22 -20.07
CA VAL A 54 9.94 8.38 -19.76
C VAL A 54 9.51 6.97 -19.36
N CYS A 55 8.59 6.84 -18.38
CA CYS A 55 8.09 5.53 -17.96
C CYS A 55 7.41 4.77 -19.12
N LYS A 56 6.67 5.46 -19.98
CA LYS A 56 5.99 4.87 -21.12
C LYS A 56 6.99 4.35 -22.17
N ALA A 57 8.07 5.09 -22.43
CA ALA A 57 9.15 4.66 -23.34
C ALA A 57 9.83 3.36 -22.88
N HIS A 58 9.87 3.11 -21.57
CA HIS A 58 10.38 1.87 -20.98
C HIS A 58 9.31 0.78 -20.78
N GLY A 59 8.06 1.01 -21.19
CA GLY A 59 6.96 0.06 -20.96
C GLY A 59 6.54 -0.07 -19.49
N TRP A 60 6.95 0.87 -18.65
CA TRP A 60 6.70 0.86 -17.21
C TRP A 60 5.34 1.42 -16.81
N ALA A 61 4.71 2.20 -17.67
CA ALA A 61 3.37 2.72 -17.50
C ALA A 61 2.65 2.76 -18.85
N SER A 62 1.32 2.70 -18.82
CA SER A 62 0.49 2.67 -20.04
C SER A 62 -0.43 3.87 -20.17
N LYS A 63 -1.06 4.32 -19.08
CA LYS A 63 -2.07 5.39 -19.11
C LYS A 63 -1.91 6.36 -17.93
N LYS A 64 -2.14 7.64 -18.21
CA LYS A 64 -2.38 8.68 -17.21
C LYS A 64 -3.86 8.71 -16.82
N PHE A 65 -4.14 9.20 -15.63
CA PHE A 65 -5.49 9.52 -15.17
C PHE A 65 -5.50 10.92 -14.55
N VAL A 66 -6.68 11.53 -14.54
CA VAL A 66 -6.95 12.79 -13.85
C VAL A 66 -8.07 12.54 -12.86
N LYS A 67 -7.88 12.93 -11.60
CA LYS A 67 -8.86 12.78 -10.53
C LYS A 67 -8.94 14.09 -9.77
N ARG A 68 -10.04 14.84 -9.96
CA ARG A 68 -10.22 16.19 -9.41
C ARG A 68 -9.05 17.08 -9.85
N GLU A 69 -8.36 17.71 -8.92
CA GLU A 69 -7.20 18.57 -9.16
C GLU A 69 -5.88 17.81 -9.28
N ASN A 70 -5.90 16.48 -9.22
CA ASN A 70 -4.70 15.66 -9.28
C ASN A 70 -4.58 14.95 -10.63
N ILE A 71 -3.35 14.82 -11.10
CA ILE A 71 -2.98 13.98 -12.23
C ILE A 71 -2.08 12.85 -11.72
N GLY A 72 -2.19 11.67 -12.31
CA GLY A 72 -1.39 10.54 -11.90
C GLY A 72 -1.26 9.46 -12.95
N PHE A 73 -0.41 8.47 -12.68
CA PHE A 73 -0.37 7.23 -13.44
C PHE A 73 0.13 6.07 -12.57
N LYS A 74 -0.26 4.86 -12.95
CA LYS A 74 0.13 3.64 -12.25
C LYS A 74 1.33 3.02 -12.95
N LEU A 75 2.34 2.61 -12.17
CA LEU A 75 3.41 1.75 -12.66
C LEU A 75 2.90 0.31 -12.77
N HIS A 76 3.34 -0.38 -13.81
CA HIS A 76 3.19 -1.82 -13.88
C HIS A 76 3.98 -2.48 -12.73
N ARG A 77 3.51 -3.63 -12.24
CA ARG A 77 4.16 -4.29 -11.09
C ARG A 77 5.58 -4.76 -11.42
N ASN A 78 5.77 -5.32 -12.61
CA ASN A 78 7.08 -5.72 -13.12
C ASN A 78 8.05 -4.54 -13.20
N ALA A 79 7.56 -3.37 -13.63
CA ALA A 79 8.34 -2.15 -13.69
C ALA A 79 8.75 -1.66 -12.29
N PHE A 80 7.83 -1.74 -11.33
CA PHE A 80 8.15 -1.39 -9.94
C PHE A 80 9.22 -2.31 -9.35
N ARG A 81 9.14 -3.62 -9.60
CA ARG A 81 10.18 -4.58 -9.24
C ARG A 81 11.52 -4.24 -9.89
N GLU A 82 11.50 -3.96 -11.19
CA GLU A 82 12.70 -3.60 -11.94
C GLU A 82 13.35 -2.33 -11.38
N ILE A 83 12.59 -1.25 -11.22
CA ILE A 83 13.07 0.02 -10.66
C ILE A 83 13.64 -0.21 -9.25
N TYR A 84 12.93 -0.92 -8.37
CA TYR A 84 13.39 -1.21 -7.02
C TYR A 84 14.68 -2.05 -7.03
N SER A 85 14.79 -3.04 -7.92
CA SER A 85 16.00 -3.87 -8.04
C SER A 85 17.23 -3.09 -8.51
N ILE A 86 17.03 -2.04 -9.31
CA ILE A 86 18.09 -1.21 -9.88
C ILE A 86 18.48 -0.10 -8.93
N ALA A 87 17.50 0.61 -8.38
CA ALA A 87 17.70 1.83 -7.60
C ALA A 87 17.92 1.55 -6.10
N GLY A 88 17.51 0.38 -5.61
CA GLY A 88 17.68 -0.03 -4.23
C GLY A 88 16.49 0.34 -3.33
N GLU A 89 16.75 0.33 -2.03
CA GLU A 89 15.74 0.57 -1.00
C GLU A 89 15.35 2.05 -0.90
N PHE A 90 14.10 2.33 -0.51
CA PHE A 90 13.68 3.68 -0.17
C PHE A 90 14.37 4.14 1.11
N ALA A 91 14.71 5.44 1.20
CA ALA A 91 15.34 6.00 2.39
C ALA A 91 14.38 6.02 3.59
N GLU A 92 13.09 6.29 3.36
CA GLU A 92 12.04 6.26 4.38
C GLU A 92 11.67 4.80 4.74
N PRO A 93 11.90 4.35 5.99
CA PRO A 93 11.74 2.94 6.36
C PRO A 93 10.31 2.41 6.15
N ILE A 94 9.29 3.21 6.42
CA ILE A 94 7.88 2.80 6.29
C ILE A 94 7.52 2.57 4.81
N LYS A 95 7.96 3.48 3.93
CA LYS A 95 7.78 3.31 2.48
C LYS A 95 8.55 2.10 1.96
N ASN A 96 9.75 1.86 2.47
CA ASN A 96 10.53 0.68 2.14
C ASN A 96 9.82 -0.62 2.54
N GLN A 97 9.25 -0.68 3.75
CA GLN A 97 8.46 -1.84 4.20
C GLN A 97 7.22 -2.06 3.32
N TRP A 98 6.56 -0.99 2.89
CA TRP A 98 5.43 -1.05 1.98
C TRP A 98 5.84 -1.53 0.58
N ALA A 99 6.99 -1.07 0.08
CA ALA A 99 7.54 -1.51 -1.20
C ALA A 99 7.80 -3.01 -1.19
N LYS A 100 8.47 -3.51 -0.15
CA LYS A 100 8.69 -4.94 0.05
C LYS A 100 7.37 -5.73 0.09
N LEU A 101 6.34 -5.22 0.77
CA LEU A 101 5.01 -5.86 0.80
C LEU A 101 4.38 -5.97 -0.60
N LEU A 102 4.43 -4.91 -1.42
CA LEU A 102 3.92 -4.94 -2.79
C LEU A 102 4.68 -5.93 -3.68
N LEU A 103 6.00 -6.02 -3.51
CA LEU A 103 6.85 -6.92 -4.28
C LEU A 103 6.63 -8.39 -3.92
N GLU A 104 6.47 -8.71 -2.63
CA GLU A 104 6.14 -10.07 -2.18
C GLU A 104 4.85 -10.57 -2.80
N ARG A 105 3.82 -9.71 -2.87
CA ARG A 105 2.50 -10.08 -3.39
C ARG A 105 2.48 -10.29 -4.89
N GLU A 106 3.38 -9.66 -5.64
CA GLU A 106 3.53 -9.94 -7.07
C GLU A 106 4.04 -11.37 -7.33
N GLY A 107 4.70 -12.01 -6.35
CA GLY A 107 5.14 -13.41 -6.42
C GLY A 107 4.14 -14.44 -5.87
N MET A 108 3.15 -14.01 -5.06
CA MET A 108 2.22 -14.93 -4.39
C MET A 108 0.95 -15.15 -5.22
N LYS A 109 0.85 -16.31 -5.88
CA LYS A 109 -0.43 -16.84 -6.38
C LYS A 109 -1.20 -17.45 -5.20
N GLY A 110 -2.43 -16.99 -4.98
CA GLY A 110 -3.26 -17.43 -3.84
C GLY A 110 -3.60 -18.92 -3.89
N GLY A 111 -3.62 -19.55 -2.72
CA GLY A 111 -4.15 -20.89 -2.49
C GLY A 111 -4.69 -21.00 -1.06
N PHE A 112 -5.77 -21.75 -0.87
CA PHE A 112 -6.36 -22.00 0.45
C PHE A 112 -5.40 -22.85 1.30
N MET A 113 -4.96 -22.35 2.45
CA MET A 113 -4.09 -23.09 3.36
C MET A 113 -4.92 -23.66 4.51
N ARG A 114 -5.22 -24.97 4.44
CA ARG A 114 -6.17 -25.71 5.28
C ARG A 114 -5.94 -25.61 6.81
N ASN A 115 -4.74 -25.20 7.25
CA ASN A 115 -4.33 -25.21 8.68
C ASN A 115 -3.76 -23.86 9.16
N LYS A 116 -4.05 -22.74 8.48
CA LYS A 116 -3.59 -21.42 8.94
C LYS A 116 -4.75 -20.64 9.54
N ALA A 117 -4.45 -19.93 10.64
CA ALA A 117 -5.38 -18.96 11.22
C ALA A 117 -5.95 -18.04 10.14
N SER A 118 -7.25 -17.81 10.21
CA SER A 118 -7.99 -16.97 9.27
C SER A 118 -7.49 -15.52 9.34
N THR A 119 -7.77 -14.74 8.31
CA THR A 119 -7.44 -13.31 8.31
C THR A 119 -8.14 -12.57 9.46
N LYS A 120 -9.39 -12.95 9.79
CA LYS A 120 -10.16 -12.41 10.91
C LYS A 120 -9.42 -12.61 12.23
N GLU A 121 -9.03 -13.85 12.53
CA GLU A 121 -8.30 -14.20 13.76
C GLU A 121 -6.98 -13.44 13.88
N LYS A 122 -6.23 -13.34 12.77
CA LYS A 122 -4.96 -12.58 12.75
C LYS A 122 -5.14 -11.10 13.06
N ILE A 123 -6.16 -10.47 12.47
CA ILE A 123 -6.46 -9.05 12.71
C ILE A 123 -6.87 -8.84 14.17
N VAL A 124 -7.81 -9.64 14.69
CA VAL A 124 -8.27 -9.54 16.08
C VAL A 124 -7.11 -9.76 17.05
N ALA A 125 -6.29 -10.78 16.84
CA ALA A 125 -5.13 -11.05 17.69
C ALA A 125 -4.14 -9.88 17.72
N LEU A 126 -3.85 -9.26 16.57
CA LEU A 126 -2.94 -8.12 16.49
C LEU A 126 -3.49 -6.88 17.19
N ILE A 127 -4.76 -6.55 16.95
CA ILE A 127 -5.41 -5.36 17.53
C ILE A 127 -5.63 -5.55 19.03
N ARG A 128 -6.02 -6.75 19.49
CA ARG A 128 -6.21 -7.04 20.92
C ARG A 128 -4.89 -6.98 21.71
N LYS A 129 -3.79 -7.43 21.11
CA LYS A 129 -2.47 -7.45 21.78
C LYS A 129 -1.96 -6.07 22.16
N ASN A 130 -2.38 -5.02 21.44
CA ASN A 130 -1.89 -3.66 21.64
C ASN A 130 -3.09 -2.75 21.80
N ASP A 131 -3.30 -2.22 23.01
CA ASP A 131 -4.45 -1.37 23.35
C ASP A 131 -4.36 0.05 22.73
N LYS A 132 -4.22 0.10 21.39
CA LYS A 132 -4.07 1.31 20.61
C LYS A 132 -5.03 1.32 19.43
N TRP A 133 -5.23 2.51 18.87
CA TRP A 133 -5.91 2.69 17.60
C TRP A 133 -4.95 2.37 16.45
N TRP A 134 -5.39 1.54 15.52
CA TRP A 134 -4.62 1.09 14.37
C TRP A 134 -5.13 1.72 13.08
N SER A 135 -4.23 2.12 12.20
CA SER A 135 -4.55 2.50 10.82
C SER A 135 -4.49 1.29 9.87
N ILE A 136 -5.11 1.41 8.68
CA ILE A 136 -4.98 0.38 7.62
C ILE A 136 -3.50 0.10 7.31
N GLY A 137 -2.70 1.15 7.19
CA GLY A 137 -1.27 1.02 6.84
C GLY A 137 -0.52 0.17 7.87
N GLU A 138 -0.71 0.44 9.16
CA GLU A 138 -0.07 -0.34 10.23
C GLU A 138 -0.54 -1.79 10.24
N LEU A 139 -1.84 -2.05 10.04
CA LEU A 139 -2.37 -3.42 9.98
C LEU A 139 -1.82 -4.18 8.77
N CYS A 140 -1.73 -3.53 7.61
CA CYS A 140 -1.16 -4.12 6.41
C CYS A 140 0.31 -4.50 6.60
N LEU A 141 1.11 -3.61 7.21
CA LEU A 141 2.52 -3.88 7.50
C LEU A 141 2.70 -4.95 8.57
N GLY A 142 1.94 -4.88 9.66
CA GLY A 142 2.02 -5.84 10.77
C GLY A 142 1.58 -7.25 10.39
N LEU A 143 0.64 -7.40 9.46
CA LEU A 143 0.12 -8.70 9.03
C LEU A 143 0.65 -9.16 7.66
N ARG A 144 1.43 -8.32 6.97
CA ARG A 144 1.84 -8.52 5.57
C ARG A 144 0.65 -8.80 4.64
N LEU A 145 -0.44 -8.04 4.81
CA LEU A 145 -1.69 -8.16 4.05
C LEU A 145 -1.97 -6.89 3.23
N MET A 146 -2.70 -7.04 2.13
CA MET A 146 -3.06 -5.92 1.26
C MET A 146 -4.25 -5.11 1.81
N PRO A 147 -4.34 -3.81 1.47
CA PRO A 147 -5.43 -2.93 1.89
C PRO A 147 -6.84 -3.47 1.63
N SER A 148 -7.13 -4.08 0.47
CA SER A 148 -8.44 -4.67 0.18
C SER A 148 -8.81 -5.72 1.21
N THR A 149 -7.92 -6.69 1.45
CA THR A 149 -8.12 -7.77 2.40
C THR A 149 -8.36 -7.25 3.82
N ILE A 150 -7.55 -6.29 4.26
CA ILE A 150 -7.72 -5.68 5.59
C ILE A 150 -9.05 -4.92 5.68
N ARG A 151 -9.38 -4.07 4.69
CA ARG A 151 -10.61 -3.26 4.69
C ARG A 151 -11.87 -4.13 4.67
N GLU A 152 -11.90 -5.17 3.85
CA GLU A 152 -13.00 -6.13 3.79
C GLU A 152 -13.17 -6.83 5.13
N THR A 153 -12.09 -7.38 5.69
CA THR A 153 -12.14 -8.10 6.96
C THR A 153 -12.53 -7.19 8.14
N LEU A 154 -12.08 -5.93 8.16
CA LEU A 154 -12.45 -4.97 9.19
C LEU A 154 -13.93 -4.59 9.14
N ARG A 155 -14.53 -4.49 7.95
CA ARG A 155 -15.99 -4.24 7.83
C ARG A 155 -16.80 -5.40 8.41
N ASP A 156 -16.35 -6.63 8.17
CA ASP A 156 -16.98 -7.81 8.76
C ASP A 156 -16.88 -7.79 10.30
N LEU A 157 -15.69 -7.47 10.82
CA LEU A 157 -15.44 -7.42 12.28
C LEU A 157 -16.19 -6.26 12.95
N GLU A 158 -16.31 -5.12 12.29
CA GLU A 158 -17.09 -3.96 12.74
C GLU A 158 -18.59 -4.32 12.80
N SER A 159 -19.10 -4.99 11.76
CA SER A 159 -20.49 -5.48 11.72
C SER A 159 -20.78 -6.50 12.83
N ALA A 160 -19.78 -7.29 13.20
CA ALA A 160 -19.84 -8.25 14.31
C ALA A 160 -19.50 -7.65 15.69
N ARG A 161 -19.34 -6.31 15.80
CA ARG A 161 -18.99 -5.61 17.06
C ARG A 161 -17.75 -6.18 17.77
N SER A 162 -16.79 -6.66 16.99
CA SER A 162 -15.49 -7.15 17.51
C SER A 162 -14.40 -6.07 17.46
N VAL A 163 -14.62 -5.01 16.68
CA VAL A 163 -13.74 -3.85 16.56
C VAL A 163 -14.57 -2.58 16.46
N ALA A 164 -14.09 -1.52 17.10
CA ALA A 164 -14.63 -0.17 16.98
C ALA A 164 -13.90 0.60 15.88
N ARG A 165 -14.59 1.55 15.25
CA ARG A 165 -14.05 2.47 14.25
C ARG A 165 -14.16 3.92 14.72
N LYS A 166 -13.11 4.72 14.53
CA LYS A 166 -13.15 6.18 14.68
C LYS A 166 -12.57 6.90 13.48
N ASN A 167 -12.99 8.14 13.27
CA ASN A 167 -12.37 9.05 12.30
C ASN A 167 -11.53 10.09 13.06
N GLU A 168 -10.30 10.31 12.61
CA GLU A 168 -9.38 11.32 13.14
C GLU A 168 -8.92 12.20 11.97
N GLY A 169 -9.64 13.30 11.75
CA GLY A 169 -9.51 14.10 10.52
C GLY A 169 -9.83 13.28 9.27
N LYS A 170 -8.85 13.11 8.37
CA LYS A 170 -8.98 12.27 7.16
C LYS A 170 -8.58 10.80 7.40
N ARG A 171 -8.10 10.45 8.60
CA ARG A 171 -7.66 9.09 8.95
C ARG A 171 -8.83 8.30 9.53
N ILE A 172 -8.92 7.03 9.16
CA ILE A 172 -9.84 6.07 9.76
C ILE A 172 -8.99 5.12 10.59
N LEU A 173 -9.42 4.86 11.82
CA LEU A 173 -8.70 4.04 12.78
C LEU A 173 -9.61 2.98 13.41
N TRP A 174 -9.02 1.86 13.80
CA TRP A 174 -9.72 0.71 14.39
C TRP A 174 -9.10 0.30 15.72
N LYS A 175 -9.92 -0.18 16.66
CA LYS A 175 -9.49 -0.72 17.95
C LYS A 175 -10.32 -1.95 18.29
N TYR A 176 -9.79 -2.86 19.12
CA TYR A 176 -10.55 -3.99 19.61
C TYR A 176 -11.67 -3.49 20.52
N GLU A 177 -12.86 -4.06 20.36
CA GLU A 177 -14.02 -3.75 21.18
C GLU A 177 -14.55 -5.06 21.77
N ASP A 178 -14.64 -5.11 23.10
CA ASP A 178 -15.17 -6.27 23.78
C ASP A 178 -16.67 -6.11 23.98
N SER A 179 -17.46 -6.67 23.07
CA SER A 179 -18.91 -6.68 23.17
C SER A 179 -19.45 -7.56 24.30
N SER A 180 -18.59 -8.31 25.01
CA SER A 180 -18.99 -9.15 26.15
C SER A 180 -19.22 -8.39 27.47
N LEU A 181 -18.95 -7.08 27.51
CA LEU A 181 -19.11 -6.26 28.72
C LEU A 181 -20.41 -5.44 28.80
N GLU A 182 -21.26 -5.42 27.76
CA GLU A 182 -22.52 -4.65 27.76
C GLU A 182 -23.76 -5.41 28.24
N THR A 183 -23.66 -6.68 28.65
CA THR A 183 -24.77 -7.42 29.28
C THR A 183 -24.55 -7.58 30.78
N SER A 184 -24.56 -6.47 31.52
CA SER A 184 -24.92 -6.51 32.94
C SER A 184 -26.31 -5.87 33.07
N PRO A 185 -27.38 -6.64 33.35
CA PRO A 185 -28.67 -6.03 33.66
C PRO A 185 -28.46 -5.20 34.92
N GLY A 186 -28.69 -3.89 34.80
CA GLY A 186 -28.67 -2.99 35.94
C GLY A 186 -29.58 -3.57 37.02
N LYS A 187 -29.00 -3.81 38.20
CA LYS A 187 -29.77 -4.09 39.40
C LYS A 187 -30.74 -2.93 39.61
N THR A 188 -32.03 -3.17 39.39
CA THR A 188 -33.09 -2.40 40.01
C THR A 188 -32.90 -2.55 41.51
N VAL A 189 -32.53 -1.46 42.18
CA VAL A 189 -32.60 -1.37 43.63
C VAL A 189 -34.02 -0.94 43.94
N GLU A 190 -34.72 -1.79 44.71
CA GLU A 190 -36.06 -1.53 45.28
C GLU A 190 -36.09 -0.28 46.16
#